data_AF-A0A2E9BA57-F1
#
_entry.id   AF-A0A2E9BA57-F1
#
_cell.length_a   1.000
_cell.length_b   1.000
_cell.length_c   1.000
_cell.angle_alpha   90.00
_cell.angle_beta   90.00
_cell.angle_gamma   90.00
#
_symmetry.space_group_name_H-M   'P 1'
#
loop_
_entity.id
_entity.type
_entity.pdbx_description
1 polymer ?
#
loop_
_entity_poly.entity_id
_entity_poly.type
_entity_poly.pdbx_seq_one_letter_code
_entity_poly.pdbx_strand_id
1 'polypeptide(L)' 'MRFLESKDPIALAALEFLIERDANDVKKLLEWLPSAQTKRDRMAIIERANSLMQELEYAINRIAEVE' A
#
# COMPACT_ATOMS: atom_id res chain seq x y z
N MET A 1 -12.02 -17.64 -23.99
CA MET A 1 -11.67 -16.32 -23.44
C MET A 1 -10.16 -16.29 -23.39
N ARG A 2 -9.50 -15.51 -24.24
CA ARG A 2 -8.04 -15.37 -24.20
C ARG A 2 -7.77 -14.35 -23.10
N PHE A 3 -7.17 -14.77 -21.99
CA PHE A 3 -6.57 -13.82 -21.05
C PHE A 3 -5.59 -13.00 -21.89
N LEU A 4 -5.84 -11.70 -22.03
CA LEU A 4 -4.81 -10.82 -22.55
C LEU A 4 -3.72 -10.84 -21.47
N GLU A 5 -2.57 -11.41 -21.81
CA GLU A 5 -1.37 -11.27 -20.99
C GLU A 5 -1.12 -9.76 -20.81
N SER A 6 -0.87 -9.31 -19.57
CA SER A 6 -0.66 -7.89 -19.33
C SER A 6 0.53 -7.39 -20.15
N LYS A 7 0.56 -6.07 -20.41
CA LYS A 7 1.64 -5.47 -21.21
C LYS A 7 3.01 -5.64 -20.55
N ASP A 8 3.03 -5.73 -19.21
CA ASP A 8 4.21 -6.01 -18.40
C ASP A 8 3.81 -6.86 -17.18
N PRO A 9 3.90 -8.20 -17.26
CA PRO A 9 3.45 -9.10 -16.20
C PRO A 9 4.34 -9.04 -14.95
N ILE A 10 5.60 -8.66 -15.11
CA ILE A 10 6.53 -8.52 -13.97
C ILE A 10 6.17 -7.26 -13.19
N ALA A 11 5.94 -6.14 -13.88
CA ALA A 11 5.51 -4.90 -13.24
C ALA A 11 4.15 -5.08 -12.55
N LEU A 12 3.19 -5.76 -13.20
CA LEU A 12 1.89 -6.04 -12.60
C LEU A 12 2.02 -6.84 -11.30
N ALA A 13 2.77 -7.95 -11.30
CA ALA A 13 2.98 -8.75 -10.09
C ALA A 13 3.69 -7.97 -8.97
N ALA A 14 4.63 -7.08 -9.31
CA ALA A 14 5.30 -6.23 -8.34
C ALA A 14 4.33 -5.21 -7.69
N LEU A 15 3.43 -4.63 -8.48
CA LEU A 15 2.42 -3.69 -7.99
C LEU A 15 1.38 -4.38 -7.10
N GLU A 16 0.91 -5.58 -7.49
CA GLU A 16 0.00 -6.39 -6.67
C GLU A 16 0.62 -6.73 -5.31
N PHE A 17 1.89 -7.16 -5.31
CA PHE A 17 2.62 -7.43 -4.07
C PHE A 17 2.77 -6.18 -3.19
N LEU A 18 3.07 -5.03 -3.79
CA LEU A 18 3.18 -3.75 -3.07
C LEU A 18 1.85 -3.40 -2.40
N ILE A 19 0.72 -3.52 -3.13
CA ILE A 19 -0.61 -3.24 -2.60
C ILE A 19 -0.91 -4.13 -1.39
N GLU A 20 -0.66 -5.44 -1.51
CA GLU A 20 -0.90 -6.37 -0.40
C GLU A 20 -0.03 -6.03 0.83
N ARG A 21 1.25 -5.77 0.62
CA ARG A 21 2.19 -5.43 1.70
C ARG A 21 1.77 -4.15 2.41
N ASP A 22 1.54 -3.08 1.66
CA ASP A 22 1.30 -1.74 2.23
C ASP A 22 -0.07 -1.67 2.92
N ALA A 23 -1.09 -2.33 2.38
CA ALA A 23 -2.39 -2.45 3.05
C ALA A 23 -2.27 -3.18 4.40
N ASN A 24 -1.49 -4.26 4.45
CA ASN A 24 -1.23 -5.00 5.69
C ASN A 24 -0.43 -4.17 6.70
N ASP A 25 0.52 -3.37 6.25
CA ASP A 25 1.32 -2.53 7.14
C ASP A 25 0.53 -1.32 7.66
N VAL A 26 -0.32 -0.70 6.85
CA VAL A 26 -1.28 0.32 7.30
C VAL A 26 -2.19 -0.26 8.39
N LYS A 27 -2.73 -1.47 8.19
CA LYS A 27 -3.56 -2.14 9.19
C LYS A 27 -2.82 -2.28 10.53
N LYS A 28 -1.58 -2.78 10.53
CA LYS A 28 -0.77 -2.91 11.77
C LYS A 28 -0.49 -1.58 12.43
N LEU A 29 -0.18 -0.54 11.66
CA LEU A 29 0.04 0.81 12.19
C LEU A 29 -1.20 1.32 12.93
N LEU A 30 -2.38 1.14 12.34
CA LEU A 30 -3.64 1.54 12.97
C LEU A 30 -3.99 0.69 14.20
N GLU A 31 -3.62 -0.60 14.22
CA GLU A 31 -3.71 -1.45 15.41
C GLU A 31 -2.80 -0.96 16.55
N TRP A 32 -1.62 -0.41 16.25
CA TRP A 32 -0.69 0.13 17.25
C TRP A 32 -1.05 1.54 17.74
N LEU A 33 -1.79 2.32 16.94
CA LEU A 33 -2.19 3.68 17.27
C LEU A 33 -2.84 3.86 18.65
N PRO A 34 -3.83 3.05 19.09
CA PRO A 34 -4.43 3.19 20.41
C PRO A 34 -3.46 2.85 21.57
N SER A 35 -2.45 2.02 21.33
CA SER A 35 -1.46 1.62 22.34
C SER A 35 -0.28 2.59 22.45
N ALA A 36 -0.15 3.56 21.54
CA ALA A 36 0.92 4.55 21.56
C ALA A 36 0.82 5.49 22.78
N GLN A 37 1.92 5.61 23.52
CA GLN A 37 1.97 6.27 24.83
C GLN A 37 2.01 7.80 24.73
N THR A 38 2.62 8.34 23.67
CA THR A 38 2.78 9.79 23.51
C THR A 38 2.06 10.32 22.27
N LYS A 39 1.73 11.62 22.28
CA LYS A 39 1.24 12.33 21.09
C LYS A 39 2.23 12.19 19.92
N ARG A 40 3.53 12.24 20.21
CA ARG A 40 4.59 12.11 19.21
C ARG A 40 4.53 10.75 18.51
N ASP A 41 4.39 9.67 19.29
CA ASP A 41 4.31 8.31 18.73
C ASP A 41 3.06 8.13 17.87
N ARG A 42 1.92 8.68 18.32
CA ARG A 42 0.68 8.68 17.53
C ARG A 42 0.86 9.41 16.20
N MET A 43 1.52 10.58 16.22
CA MET A 43 1.79 11.33 15.00
C MET A 43 2.73 10.58 14.06
N ALA A 44 3.78 9.94 14.58
CA ALA A 44 4.68 9.13 13.75
C ALA A 44 3.97 7.95 13.07
N ILE A 45 3.05 7.30 13.79
CA ILE A 45 2.20 6.23 13.23
C ILE A 45 1.32 6.79 12.09
N ILE A 46 0.66 7.93 12.31
CA ILE A 46 -0.21 8.56 11.30
C ILE A 46 0.60 9.02 10.08
N GLU A 47 1.77 9.64 10.27
CA GLU A 47 2.66 10.08 9.19
C GLU A 47 3.11 8.88 8.34
N ARG A 48 3.47 7.76 8.98
CA ARG A 48 3.83 6.54 8.25
C ARG A 48 2.64 5.93 7.52
N ALA A 49 1.47 5.85 8.15
CA ALA A 49 0.26 5.34 7.52
C ALA A 49 -0.13 6.19 6.30
N ASN A 50 -0.08 7.52 6.41
CA ASN A 50 -0.36 8.42 5.28
C ASN A 50 0.63 8.22 4.12
N SER A 51 1.91 7.98 4.42
CA SER A 51 2.91 7.70 3.37
C SER A 51 2.59 6.39 2.63
N LEU A 52 2.25 5.33 3.35
CA LEU A 52 1.84 4.06 2.75
C LEU A 52 0.53 4.19 1.94
N MET A 53 -0.41 5.01 2.39
CA MET A 53 -1.64 5.29 1.64
C MET A 53 -1.35 5.98 0.29
N GLN A 54 -0.33 6.84 0.22
CA GLN A 54 0.11 7.44 -1.05
C GLN A 54 0.79 6.40 -1.95
N GLU A 55 1.58 5.48 -1.39
CA GLU A 55 2.17 4.35 -2.14
C GLU A 55 1.07 3.44 -2.72
N LEU A 56 0.02 3.16 -1.95
CA LEU A 56 -1.15 2.41 -2.40
C LEU A 56 -1.90 3.10 -3.54
N GLU A 57 -2.19 4.39 -3.41
CA GLU A 57 -2.86 5.18 -4.45
C GLU A 57 -2.02 5.19 -5.74
N TYR A 58 -0.71 5.39 -5.62
CA TYR A 58 0.20 5.31 -6.75
C TYR A 58 0.17 3.94 -7.43
N ALA A 59 0.25 2.85 -6.66
CA ALA A 59 0.29 1.50 -7.21
C ALA A 59 -1.02 1.12 -7.92
N ILE A 60 -2.17 1.47 -7.33
CA ILE A 60 -3.49 1.22 -7.95
C ILE A 60 -3.62 1.98 -9.28
N ASN A 61 -3.21 3.26 -9.31
CA ASN A 61 -3.25 4.05 -10.54
C ASN A 61 -2.29 3.48 -11.60
N ARG A 62 -1.13 2.97 -11.19
CA ARG A 62 -0.15 2.36 -12.09
C ARG A 62 -0.61 1.03 -12.66
N ILE A 63 -1.36 0.22 -11.90
CA ILE A 63 -1.94 -1.04 -12.38
C ILE A 63 -2.80 -0.79 -13.63
N ALA A 64 -3.65 0.25 -13.62
CA ALA A 64 -4.48 0.61 -14.76
C ALA A 64 -3.69 0.93 -16.05
N GLU A 65 -2.41 1.29 -15.94
CA GLU A 65 -1.53 1.57 -17.08
C GLU A 65 -0.84 0.31 -17.63
N VAL A 66 -0.61 -0.69 -16.78
CA VAL A 66 0.12 -1.92 -17.11
C VAL A 66 -0.77 -3.14 -17.37
N GLU A 67 -2.04 -3.09 -16.94
CA GLU A 67 -3.11 -4.04 -17.30
C GLU A 67 -3.38 -4.09 -18.82
#